data_AF-K0VQW0-F1
#
_entry.id   AF-K0VQW0-F1
#
_cell.length_a   1.000
_cell.length_b   1.000
_cell.length_c   1.000
_cell.angle_alpha   90.00
_cell.angle_beta   90.00
_cell.angle_gamma   90.00
#
_symmetry.space_group_name_H-M   'P 1'
#
loop_
_entity.id
_entity.type
_entity.pdbx_description
1 polymer ?
#
loop_
_entity_poly.entity_id
_entity_poly.type
_entity_poly.pdbx_seq_one_letter_code
_entity_poly.pdbx_strand_id
1 'polypeptide(L)'
;MNWAALKSKHMRAAYDAETRDLLVKFPGSRPAKYADIPEHVYQNLLETDDPHFYYTYYIAPSRVPQRHRRPLSAVSYALKLVFFLIACSLLTANDLDPSHDGTFEASELRSN
;
A
#
# COMPACT_ATOMS: atom_id res chain seq x y z
N MET A 1 16.63 -16.93 5.63
CA MET A 1 17.46 -15.70 5.61
C MET A 1 18.01 -15.44 7.01
N ASN A 2 19.34 -15.38 7.19
CA ASN A 2 19.98 -15.26 8.50
C ASN A 2 20.67 -13.90 8.67
N TRP A 3 20.61 -13.34 9.88
CA TRP A 3 21.27 -12.07 10.21
C TRP A 3 22.74 -12.29 10.54
N ALA A 4 23.63 -11.64 9.80
CA ALA A 4 25.05 -11.52 10.08
C ALA A 4 25.35 -10.18 10.77
N ALA A 5 26.23 -10.21 11.77
CA ALA A 5 26.83 -9.01 12.31
C ALA A 5 27.88 -8.48 11.31
N LEU A 6 27.88 -7.17 11.07
CA LEU A 6 28.94 -6.52 10.30
C LEU A 6 30.13 -6.20 11.22
N LYS A 7 31.28 -5.88 10.64
CA LYS A 7 32.45 -5.38 11.41
C LYS A 7 32.16 -4.09 12.20
N SER A 8 31.07 -3.39 11.86
CA SER A 8 30.45 -2.36 12.70
C SER A 8 29.56 -3.00 13.76
N LYS A 9 29.89 -2.78 15.05
CA LYS A 9 29.17 -3.31 16.23
C LYS A 9 27.65 -3.07 16.23
N HIS A 10 27.18 -2.14 15.42
CA HIS A 10 25.84 -1.59 15.44
C HIS A 10 25.00 -1.99 14.23
N MET A 11 25.61 -2.53 13.18
CA MET A 11 24.92 -2.86 11.92
C MET A 11 24.81 -4.37 11.75
N ARG A 12 23.65 -4.80 11.24
CA ARG A 12 23.41 -6.19 10.84
C ARG A 12 22.87 -6.24 9.42
N ALA A 13 23.25 -7.27 8.68
CA ALA A 13 22.75 -7.52 7.35
C ALA A 13 22.24 -8.96 7.23
N ALA A 14 21.20 -9.18 6.44
CA ALA A 14 20.74 -10.50 6.04
C ALA A 14 20.55 -10.49 4.52
N TYR A 15 20.95 -11.56 3.85
CA TYR A 15 20.86 -11.68 2.40
C TYR A 15 20.14 -12.98 2.01
N ASP A 16 19.30 -12.88 0.99
CA ASP A 16 18.60 -14.00 0.37
C ASP A 16 19.12 -14.13 -1.06
N ALA A 17 19.87 -15.20 -1.33
CA ALA A 17 20.49 -15.43 -2.63
C ALA A 17 19.47 -15.79 -3.72
N GLU A 18 18.32 -16.36 -3.36
CA GLU A 18 17.28 -16.73 -4.33
C GLU A 18 16.57 -15.49 -4.86
N THR A 19 16.23 -14.57 -3.97
CA THR A 19 15.49 -13.34 -4.32
C THR A 19 16.38 -12.11 -4.53
N ARG A 20 17.67 -12.22 -4.21
CA ARG A 20 18.64 -11.10 -4.19
C ARG A 20 18.21 -9.95 -3.29
N ASP A 21 17.42 -10.27 -2.27
CA ASP A 21 16.98 -9.30 -1.27
C ASP A 21 18.05 -9.14 -0.19
N LEU A 22 18.41 -7.88 0.08
CA LEU A 22 19.27 -7.50 1.20
C LEU A 22 18.43 -6.75 2.25
N LEU A 23 18.53 -7.19 3.50
CA LEU A 23 18.01 -6.47 4.66
C LEU A 23 19.16 -5.88 5.45
N VAL A 24 19.11 -4.58 5.76
CA VAL A 24 20.07 -3.88 6.61
C VAL A 24 19.36 -3.32 7.83
N LYS A 25 19.91 -3.55 9.03
CA LYS A 25 19.36 -3.07 10.30
C LYS A 25 20.39 -2.23 11.05
N PHE A 26 20.01 -0.99 11.37
CA PHE A 26 20.73 -0.10 12.29
C PHE A 26 20.10 -0.16 13.69
N PRO A 27 20.83 0.22 14.76
CA PRO A 27 20.27 0.25 16.11
C PRO A 27 19.07 1.19 16.18
N GLY A 28 18.01 0.78 16.88
CA GLY A 28 16.80 1.59 17.04
C GLY A 28 15.95 1.78 15.78
N SER A 29 16.37 1.26 14.63
CA SER A 29 15.65 1.40 13.35
C SER A 29 14.91 0.12 12.95
N ARG A 30 13.88 0.28 12.12
CA ARG A 30 13.30 -0.84 11.38
C ARG A 30 14.28 -1.29 10.28
N PRO A 31 14.33 -2.60 9.96
CA PRO A 31 15.11 -3.09 8.82
C PRO A 31 14.75 -2.36 7.53
N ALA A 32 15.76 -1.91 6.79
CA ALA A 32 15.63 -1.41 5.43
C ALA A 32 15.81 -2.59 4.46
N LYS A 33 14.88 -2.73 3.51
CA LYS A 33 14.93 -3.74 2.45
C LYS A 33 15.40 -3.13 1.14
N TYR A 34 16.30 -3.85 0.47
CA TYR A 34 16.86 -3.55 -0.83
C TYR A 34 16.66 -4.78 -1.72
N ALA A 35 16.20 -4.58 -2.95
CA ALA A 35 16.01 -5.65 -3.92
C ALA A 35 17.14 -5.61 -4.96
N ASP A 36 17.32 -6.71 -5.69
CA ASP A 36 18.27 -6.82 -6.79
C ASP A 36 19.72 -6.51 -6.40
N ILE A 37 20.10 -6.77 -5.15
CA ILE A 37 21.48 -6.58 -4.68
C ILE A 37 22.33 -7.77 -5.14
N PRO A 38 23.42 -7.55 -5.90
CA PRO A 38 24.32 -8.63 -6.28
C PRO A 38 25.02 -9.26 -5.07
N GLU A 39 25.28 -10.56 -5.14
CA GLU A 39 25.90 -11.31 -4.03
C GLU A 39 27.27 -10.74 -3.62
N HIS A 40 28.10 -10.33 -4.57
CA HIS A 40 29.41 -9.72 -4.27
C HIS A 40 29.29 -8.41 -3.48
N VAL A 41 28.18 -7.65 -3.65
CA VAL A 41 27.94 -6.42 -2.87
C VAL A 41 27.67 -6.77 -1.40
N TYR A 42 26.95 -7.87 -1.15
CA TYR A 42 26.74 -8.39 0.20
C TYR A 42 28.03 -8.92 0.82
N GLN A 43 28.84 -9.68 0.08
CA GLN A 43 30.14 -10.17 0.54
C GLN A 43 31.06 -9.01 0.93
N ASN A 44 31.19 -8.01 0.07
CA ASN A 44 31.96 -6.79 0.36
C ASN A 44 31.46 -6.05 1.61
N LEU A 45 30.14 -6.02 1.85
CA LEU A 45 29.57 -5.42 3.06
C LEU A 45 29.97 -6.17 4.35
N LEU A 46 30.14 -7.49 4.28
CA LEU A 46 30.62 -8.31 5.40
C LEU A 46 32.13 -8.11 5.64
N GLU A 47 32.90 -7.99 4.56
CA GLU A 47 34.37 -7.98 4.60
C GLU A 47 34.97 -6.60 4.85
N THR A 48 34.29 -5.53 4.46
CA THR A 48 34.77 -4.14 4.62
C THR A 48 35.01 -3.77 6.07
N ASP A 49 36.11 -3.07 6.33
CA ASP A 49 36.45 -2.56 7.67
C ASP A 49 35.57 -1.36 8.08
N ASP A 50 34.94 -0.67 7.11
CA ASP A 50 33.93 0.36 7.36
C ASP A 50 32.60 0.02 6.66
N PRO A 51 31.74 -0.78 7.32
CA PRO A 51 30.43 -1.11 6.77
C PRO A 51 29.49 0.09 6.67
N HIS A 52 29.69 1.15 7.47
CA HIS A 52 28.84 2.34 7.43
C HIS A 52 29.13 3.16 6.18
N PHE A 53 30.41 3.40 5.89
CA PHE A 53 30.85 4.04 4.66
C PHE A 53 30.41 3.23 3.44
N TYR A 54 30.69 1.92 3.42
CA TYR A 54 30.34 1.06 2.29
C TYR A 54 28.83 1.08 2.01
N TYR A 55 28.02 0.92 3.05
CA TYR A 55 26.57 1.02 2.92
C TYR A 55 26.14 2.36 2.34
N THR A 56 26.68 3.47 2.84
CA THR A 56 26.26 4.82 2.46
C THR A 56 26.50 5.11 0.98
N TYR A 57 27.61 4.62 0.42
CA TYR A 57 27.98 4.90 -0.96
C TYR A 57 27.50 3.85 -1.97
N TYR A 58 27.46 2.57 -1.59
CA TYR A 58 27.19 1.48 -2.54
C TYR A 58 25.80 0.87 -2.42
N ILE A 59 25.12 1.03 -1.27
CA ILE A 59 23.85 0.36 -0.99
C ILE A 59 22.72 1.36 -0.80
N ALA A 60 22.89 2.37 0.04
CA ALA A 60 21.84 3.36 0.33
C ALA A 60 21.26 4.03 -0.93
N PRO A 61 22.04 4.38 -1.97
CA PRO A 61 21.51 4.98 -3.20
C PRO A 61 20.68 4.00 -4.04
N SER A 62 20.92 2.69 -3.92
CA SER A 62 20.15 1.64 -4.62
C SER A 62 18.73 1.46 -4.09
N ARG A 63 18.33 2.26 -3.09
CA ARG A 63 16.99 2.25 -2.52
C ARG A 63 15.97 2.76 -3.54
N VAL A 64 15.55 1.87 -4.42
CA VAL A 64 14.35 2.10 -5.21
C VAL A 64 13.19 2.17 -4.21
N PRO A 65 12.35 3.22 -4.23
CA PRO A 65 11.17 3.25 -3.39
C PRO A 65 10.40 1.96 -3.67
N GLN A 66 10.31 1.09 -2.66
CA GLN A 66 9.47 -0.08 -2.76
C GLN A 66 8.09 0.45 -3.14
N ARG A 67 7.70 0.23 -4.40
CA ARG A 67 6.34 0.45 -4.85
C ARG A 67 5.54 -0.45 -3.93
N HIS A 68 5.01 0.16 -2.88
CA HIS A 68 4.26 -0.52 -1.86
C HIS A 68 3.13 -1.16 -2.66
N ARG A 69 3.26 -2.46 -2.97
CA ARG A 69 2.14 -3.29 -3.33
C ARG A 69 1.35 -3.38 -2.04
N ARG A 70 0.73 -2.26 -1.63
CA ARG A 70 -0.47 -2.33 -0.82
C ARG A 70 -1.34 -3.22 -1.67
N PRO A 71 -1.73 -4.42 -1.20
CA PRO A 71 -2.85 -5.09 -1.85
C PRO A 71 -3.92 -4.00 -1.89
N LEU A 72 -4.38 -3.65 -3.10
CA LEU A 72 -5.55 -2.80 -3.23
C LEU A 72 -6.59 -3.47 -2.35
N SER A 73 -6.85 -2.88 -1.18
CA SER A 73 -7.68 -3.52 -0.18
C SER A 73 -9.07 -3.47 -0.74
N ALA A 74 -9.47 -4.56 -1.42
CA ALA A 74 -10.78 -4.73 -2.01
C ALA A 74 -11.87 -4.46 -0.96
N VAL A 75 -11.56 -4.76 0.31
CA VAL A 75 -12.39 -4.46 1.48
C VAL A 75 -12.61 -2.96 1.66
N SER A 76 -11.57 -2.12 1.56
CA SER A 76 -11.73 -0.67 1.71
C SER A 76 -12.56 -0.06 0.57
N TYR A 77 -12.44 -0.61 -0.63
CA TYR A 77 -13.16 -0.12 -1.80
C TYR A 77 -14.62 -0.59 -1.78
N ALA A 78 -14.86 -1.86 -1.42
CA ALA A 78 -16.19 -2.41 -1.22
C ALA A 78 -16.95 -1.64 -0.14
N LEU A 79 -16.30 -1.31 0.98
CA LEU A 79 -16.93 -0.54 2.05
C LEU A 79 -17.34 0.86 1.57
N LYS A 80 -16.48 1.55 0.81
CA LYS A 80 -16.82 2.86 0.22
C LYS A 80 -18.01 2.78 -0.73
N LEU A 81 -18.09 1.73 -1.55
CA LEU A 81 -19.22 1.51 -2.45
C LEU A 81 -20.51 1.25 -1.70
N VAL A 82 -20.49 0.45 -0.62
CA VAL A 82 -21.67 0.21 0.22
C VAL A 82 -22.18 1.53 0.84
N PHE A 83 -21.29 2.35 1.41
CA PHE A 83 -21.68 3.66 1.94
C PHE A 83 -22.26 4.58 0.86
N PHE A 84 -21.68 4.58 -0.34
CA PHE A 84 -22.20 5.36 -1.47
C PHE A 84 -23.60 4.90 -1.89
N LEU A 85 -23.82 3.58 -2.00
CA LEU A 85 -25.12 3.01 -2.36
C LEU A 85 -26.20 3.29 -1.29
N ILE A 86 -25.85 3.24 0.00
CA ILE A 86 -26.76 3.60 1.08
C ILE A 86 -27.14 5.09 0.98
N ALA A 87 -26.17 5.99 0.75
CA ALA A 87 -26.45 7.41 0.58
C ALA A 87 -27.34 7.69 -0.65
N CYS A 88 -27.10 7.03 -1.78
CA CYS A 88 -27.95 7.13 -2.96
C CYS A 88 -29.38 6.63 -2.71
N SER A 89 -29.52 5.53 -1.96
CA SER A 89 -30.84 4.96 -1.63
C SER A 89 -31.65 5.90 -0.74
N LEU A 90 -30.99 6.58 0.20
CA LEU A 90 -31.62 7.58 1.07
C LEU A 90 -32.04 8.85 0.30
N LEU A 91 -31.27 9.26 -0.71
CA LEU A 91 -31.65 10.38 -1.59
C LEU A 91 -32.91 10.05 -2.39
N THR A 92 -32.99 8.86 -2.98
CA THR A 92 -34.19 8.45 -3.75
C THR A 92 -35.43 8.22 -2.87
N ALA A 93 -35.26 7.82 -1.60
CA ALA A 93 -36.39 7.59 -0.70
C ALA A 93 -37.05 8.88 -0.20
N ASN A 94 -36.35 10.02 -0.23
CA ASN A 94 -36.92 11.31 0.14
C ASN A 94 -37.58 12.06 -1.03
N ASP A 95 -37.33 11.63 -2.29
CA ASP A 95 -38.00 12.18 -3.48
C ASP A 95 -39.28 11.42 -3.85
N LEU A 96 -39.57 10.29 -3.20
CA LEU A 96 -40.78 9.49 -3.39
C LEU A 96 -41.77 9.64 -2.23
N ASP A 97 -42.23 10.88 -2.01
CA ASP A 97 -43.60 11.11 -1.56
C ASP A 97 -44.29 12.13 -2.50
N PRO A 98 -44.88 11.68 -3.62
CA PRO A 98 -45.88 12.44 -4.33
C PRO A 98 -47.23 11.77 -4.08
N SER A 99 -47.83 12.04 -2.93
CA SER A 99 -49.29 11.89 -2.77
C SER A 99 -49.90 13.12 -2.10
N HIS A 100 -49.62 14.27 -2.72
CA HIS A 100 -50.53 15.41 -2.68
C HIS A 100 -51.78 15.02 -3.49
N ASP A 101 -52.90 14.94 -2.79
CA ASP A 101 -54.26 14.68 -3.27
C ASP A 101 -54.67 15.66 -4.39
N GLY A 102 -54.31 15.30 -5.63
CA GLY A 102 -54.67 16.02 -6.84
C GLY A 102 -55.89 15.37 -7.47
N THR A 103 -57.06 15.89 -7.14
CA THR A 103 -58.34 15.60 -7.78
C THR A 103 -58.22 15.79 -9.30
N PHE A 104 -58.16 14.70 -10.05
CA PHE A 104 -58.31 14.71 -11.51
C PHE A 104 -59.80 14.88 -11.83
N GLU A 105 -60.21 16.12 -12.12
CA GLU A 105 -61.42 16.44 -12.87
C GLU A 105 -61.34 15.75 -14.23
N ALA A 106 -61.92 14.55 -14.33
CA ALA A 106 -62.19 13.90 -15.59
C ALA A 106 -63.32 14.67 -16.29
N SER A 107 -62.96 15.63 -17.15
CA SER A 107 -63.91 16.25 -18.07
C SER A 107 -64.58 15.18 -18.92
N GLU A 108 -65.87 14.96 -18.68
CA GLU A 108 -66.74 14.15 -19.52
C GLU A 108 -66.86 14.80 -20.90
N LEU A 109 -66.01 14.38 -21.84
CA LEU A 109 -66.26 14.55 -23.26
C LEU A 109 -67.01 13.33 -23.77
N ARG A 110 -68.35 13.39 -23.75
CA ARG A 110 -69.15 12.59 -24.68
C ARG A 110 -70.26 13.41 -25.32
N SER A 111 -70.05 13.63 -26.61
CA SER A 111 -71.01 14.06 -27.62
C SER A 111 -72.09 12.97 -27.83
N ASN A 112 -73.35 13.35 -27.63
CA ASN A 112 -74.44 13.42 -28.62
C ASN A 112 -75.76 13.72 -27.92
#